data_AF-A0A381YJN7-F1
#
_entry.id   AF-A0A381YJN7-F1
#
_cell.length_a   1.000
_cell.length_b   1.000
_cell.length_c   1.000
_cell.angle_alpha   90.00
_cell.angle_beta   90.00
_cell.angle_gamma   90.00
#
_symmetry.space_group_name_H-M   'P 1'
#
loop_
_entity.id
_entity.type
_entity.pdbx_description
1 polymer ?
#
loop_
_entity_poly.entity_id
_entity_poly.type
_entity_poly.pdbx_seq_one_letter_code
_entity_poly.pdbx_strand_id
1 'polypeptide(L)'
;VKRPEWNAESGYRWVFLVKAKGKGPGFSFLDVKQTGIHFSNSISTKTIKKNRHLLNGSGVTLGDIDGDGLLDIYFARLEGSNFLYKNLGNWEFKDITYSAGVACE
;
A
#
# COMPACT_ATOMS: atom_id res chain seq x y z
N VAL A 1 15.21 -13.03 -1.44
CA VAL A 1 14.25 -13.75 -2.30
C VAL A 1 14.73 -13.62 -3.74
N LYS A 2 14.88 -14.74 -4.48
CA LYS A 2 15.30 -14.69 -5.89
C LYS A 2 14.23 -13.90 -6.67
N ARG A 3 14.62 -12.88 -7.44
CA ARG A 3 13.67 -12.12 -8.26
C ARG A 3 13.01 -13.07 -9.27
N PRO A 4 11.69 -12.97 -9.50
CA PRO A 4 11.01 -13.79 -10.49
C PRO A 4 11.62 -13.57 -11.89
N GLU A 5 11.81 -14.66 -12.63
CA GLU A 5 12.16 -14.60 -14.05
C GLU A 5 10.89 -14.25 -14.84
N TRP A 6 10.88 -13.07 -15.45
CA TRP A 6 9.74 -12.53 -16.18
C TRP A 6 9.71 -13.05 -17.62
N ASN A 7 8.54 -13.47 -18.10
CA ASN A 7 8.29 -13.74 -19.52
C ASN A 7 7.88 -12.42 -20.19
N ALA A 8 8.58 -12.04 -21.26
CA ALA A 8 8.31 -10.81 -22.00
C ALA A 8 7.37 -11.07 -23.18
N GLU A 9 6.41 -10.17 -23.39
CA GLU A 9 5.43 -10.18 -24.47
C GLU A 9 5.32 -8.78 -25.09
N SER A 10 4.57 -8.64 -26.18
CA SER A 10 4.34 -7.33 -26.80
C SER A 10 3.54 -6.42 -25.86
N GLY A 11 4.22 -5.49 -25.19
CA GLY A 11 3.62 -4.47 -24.32
C GLY A 11 3.38 -4.90 -22.86
N TYR A 12 3.75 -6.11 -22.46
CA TYR A 12 3.64 -6.55 -21.06
C TYR A 12 4.65 -7.62 -20.69
N ARG A 13 4.74 -7.92 -19.39
CA ARG A 13 5.53 -9.04 -18.85
C ARG A 13 4.71 -9.79 -17.82
N TRP A 14 4.91 -11.10 -17.73
CA TRP A 14 4.14 -11.95 -16.82
C TRP A 14 5.02 -13.03 -16.18
N VAL A 15 4.65 -13.50 -15.00
CA VAL A 15 5.31 -14.62 -14.32
C VAL A 15 4.26 -15.46 -13.59
N PHE A 16 4.42 -16.79 -13.64
CA PHE A 16 3.64 -17.65 -12.75
C PHE A 16 4.06 -17.38 -11.31
N LEU A 17 3.11 -16.97 -10.48
CA LEU A 17 3.35 -16.90 -9.05
C LEU A 17 3.71 -18.30 -8.56
N VAL A 18 4.90 -18.43 -7.97
CA VAL A 18 5.31 -19.69 -7.35
C VAL A 18 4.27 -20.00 -6.29
N LYS A 19 3.55 -21.12 -6.45
CA LYS A 19 2.62 -21.59 -5.43
C LYS A 19 3.37 -21.65 -4.11
N ALA A 20 2.88 -20.95 -3.09
CA ALA A 20 3.54 -20.89 -1.79
C ALA A 20 3.81 -22.33 -1.31
N LYS A 21 5.09 -22.71 -1.25
CA LYS A 21 5.51 -24.02 -0.75
C LYS A 21 5.49 -23.97 0.77
N GLY A 22 4.32 -24.14 1.38
CA GLY A 22 4.20 -24.14 2.84
C GLY A 22 2.83 -24.62 3.31
N LYS A 23 2.79 -25.21 4.52
CA LYS A 23 1.54 -25.55 5.22
C LYS A 23 0.94 -24.34 5.98
N GLY A 24 1.62 -23.19 5.94
CA GLY A 24 1.22 -21.97 6.63
C GLY A 24 0.40 -21.01 5.76
N PRO A 25 0.00 -19.84 6.30
CA PRO A 25 -0.91 -18.90 5.65
C PRO A 25 -0.40 -18.25 4.36
N GLY A 26 0.87 -18.45 3.98
CA GLY A 26 1.47 -17.87 2.78
C GLY A 26 1.86 -16.40 2.90
N PHE A 27 1.67 -15.81 4.08
CA PHE A 27 2.01 -14.43 4.41
C PHE A 27 2.96 -14.38 5.61
N SER A 28 3.86 -13.39 5.60
CA SER A 28 4.72 -13.06 6.74
C SER A 28 4.31 -11.70 7.27
N PHE A 29 4.09 -11.60 8.57
CA PHE A 29 3.86 -10.32 9.23
C PHE A 29 5.15 -9.49 9.17
N LEU A 30 5.01 -8.21 8.82
CA LEU A 30 6.09 -7.23 8.89
C LEU A 30 5.73 -6.18 9.94
N ASP A 31 6.65 -5.88 10.84
CA ASP A 31 6.42 -4.93 11.92
C ASP A 31 6.36 -3.49 11.40
N VAL A 32 5.55 -2.64 12.03
CA VAL A 32 5.46 -1.22 11.68
C VAL A 32 6.81 -0.51 11.85
N LYS A 33 7.64 -0.92 12.82
CA LYS A 33 9.01 -0.40 12.99
C LYS A 33 9.93 -0.76 11.82
N GLN A 34 9.69 -1.90 11.19
CA GLN A 34 10.43 -2.30 9.99
C GLN A 34 9.91 -1.54 8.76
N THR A 35 8.59 -1.43 8.62
CA THR A 35 8.00 -0.92 7.38
C THR A 35 7.85 0.58 7.33
N GLY A 36 7.72 1.26 8.47
CA GLY A 36 7.35 2.68 8.54
C GLY A 36 5.91 2.97 8.14
N ILE A 37 5.07 1.96 7.89
CA ILE A 37 3.66 2.14 7.51
C ILE A 37 2.80 2.24 8.78
N HIS A 38 2.41 3.46 9.14
CA HIS A 38 1.60 3.75 10.33
C HIS A 38 0.10 3.94 10.04
N PHE A 39 -0.32 3.74 8.79
CA PHE A 39 -1.68 4.01 8.33
C PHE A 39 -2.75 3.24 9.10
N SER A 40 -3.84 3.93 9.43
CA SER A 40 -5.10 3.33 9.87
C SER A 40 -6.30 4.13 9.35
N ASN A 41 -7.30 3.45 8.82
CA ASN A 41 -8.56 4.07 8.40
C ASN A 41 -9.57 4.07 9.55
N SER A 42 -9.38 4.97 10.51
CA SER A 42 -10.29 5.15 11.63
C SER A 42 -11.41 6.14 11.29
N ILE A 43 -12.67 5.73 11.52
CA ILE A 43 -13.86 6.52 11.24
C ILE A 43 -14.66 6.70 12.53
N SER A 44 -15.11 7.92 12.82
CA SER A 44 -15.87 8.19 14.03
C SER A 44 -17.29 7.63 13.95
N THR A 45 -17.85 7.28 15.10
CA THR A 45 -19.24 6.80 15.19
C THR A 45 -20.24 7.85 14.68
N LYS A 46 -19.90 9.14 14.78
CA LYS A 46 -20.69 10.25 14.22
C LYS A 46 -20.75 10.17 12.70
N THR A 47 -19.61 9.95 12.03
CA THR A 47 -19.54 9.83 10.57
C THR A 47 -20.26 8.57 10.08
N ILE A 48 -20.05 7.43 10.75
CA ILE A 48 -20.74 6.16 10.44
C ILE A 48 -22.27 6.29 10.59
N LYS A 49 -22.75 7.03 11.59
CA LYS A 49 -24.19 7.28 11.77
C LYS A 49 -24.79 8.09 10.62
N LYS A 50 -24.02 8.98 9.99
CA LYS A 50 -24.46 9.76 8.83
C LYS A 50 -24.44 8.94 7.54
N ASN A 51 -23.43 8.10 7.35
CA ASN A 51 -23.32 7.23 6.19
C ASN A 51 -22.69 5.88 6.57
N ARG A 52 -23.52 4.84 6.67
CA ARG A 52 -23.08 3.49 7.05
C ARG A 52 -22.24 2.81 5.97
N HIS A 53 -22.30 3.24 4.72
CA HIS A 53 -21.50 2.66 3.64
C HIS A 53 -19.99 2.86 3.85
N LEU A 54 -19.60 3.82 4.69
CA LEU A 54 -18.20 4.06 5.06
C LEU A 54 -17.57 2.86 5.80
N LEU A 55 -18.38 1.94 6.36
CA LEU A 55 -17.89 0.70 6.95
C LEU A 55 -17.31 -0.29 5.93
N ASN A 56 -17.56 -0.09 4.63
CA ASN A 56 -16.97 -0.94 3.58
C ASN A 56 -15.46 -0.66 3.38
N GLY A 57 -14.93 0.39 4.00
CA GLY A 57 -13.52 0.75 3.92
C GLY A 57 -13.19 1.67 2.74
N SER A 58 -11.90 1.92 2.59
CA SER A 58 -11.33 2.82 1.59
C SER A 58 -10.47 2.06 0.58
N GLY A 59 -9.96 2.78 -0.42
CA GLY A 59 -9.03 2.25 -1.41
C GLY A 59 -7.56 2.38 -1.00
N VAL A 60 -6.75 1.50 -1.59
CA VAL A 60 -5.29 1.58 -1.64
C VAL A 60 -4.84 1.53 -3.10
N THR A 61 -3.80 2.28 -3.45
CA THR A 61 -3.19 2.26 -4.79
C THR A 61 -1.69 2.09 -4.67
N LEU A 62 -1.10 1.34 -5.60
CA LEU A 62 0.34 1.21 -5.77
C LEU A 62 0.75 1.90 -7.06
N GLY A 63 1.80 2.71 -7.02
CA GLY A 63 2.32 3.40 -8.19
C GLY A 63 3.75 3.86 -7.94
N ASP A 64 4.56 3.89 -9.00
CA ASP A 64 5.90 4.45 -8.97
C ASP A 64 5.79 5.94 -9.32
N ILE A 65 5.74 6.81 -8.31
CA ILE A 65 5.39 8.21 -8.50
C ILE A 65 6.59 9.09 -8.88
N ASP A 66 7.81 8.59 -8.71
CA ASP A 66 9.04 9.33 -9.02
C ASP A 66 9.95 8.63 -10.04
N GLY A 67 9.55 7.46 -10.53
CA GLY A 67 10.22 6.75 -11.62
C GLY A 67 11.45 5.96 -11.18
N ASP A 68 11.61 5.66 -9.89
CA ASP A 68 12.76 4.90 -9.37
C ASP A 68 12.62 3.37 -9.52
N GLY A 69 11.48 2.91 -10.04
CA GLY A 69 11.18 1.50 -10.25
C GLY A 69 10.71 0.75 -9.01
N LEU A 70 10.51 1.44 -7.89
CA LEU A 70 9.87 0.93 -6.68
C LEU A 70 8.42 1.42 -6.63
N LEU A 71 7.51 0.54 -6.22
CA LEU A 71 6.11 0.92 -6.05
C LEU A 71 5.92 1.59 -4.68
N ASP A 72 5.44 2.83 -4.71
CA ASP A 72 4.96 3.59 -3.57
C ASP A 72 3.52 3.19 -3.22
N ILE A 73 3.04 3.62 -2.05
CA ILE A 73 1.71 3.28 -1.55
C ILE A 73 0.91 4.54 -1.24
N TYR A 74 -0.26 4.66 -1.87
CA TYR A 74 -1.24 5.68 -1.53
C TYR A 74 -2.45 5.06 -0.82
N PHE A 75 -2.77 5.58 0.36
CA PHE A 75 -3.98 5.22 1.11
C PHE A 75 -4.94 6.39 1.15
N ALA A 76 -6.17 6.17 0.66
CA ALA A 76 -7.25 7.11 0.87
C ALA A 76 -7.86 6.90 2.26
N ARG A 77 -8.16 7.98 3.00
CA ARG A 77 -8.96 7.89 4.22
C ARG A 77 -10.40 8.31 3.96
N LEU A 78 -11.30 7.69 4.70
CA LEU A 78 -12.71 8.10 4.73
C LEU A 78 -12.96 9.24 5.72
N GLU A 79 -12.05 9.44 6.69
CA GLU A 79 -12.09 10.53 7.66
C GLU A 79 -10.65 10.94 8.02
N GLY A 80 -10.33 12.22 7.80
CA GLY A 80 -8.99 12.80 7.96
C GLY A 80 -8.12 12.72 6.71
N SER A 81 -6.84 13.06 6.86
CA SER A 81 -5.89 13.18 5.74
C SER A 81 -5.44 11.85 5.14
N ASN A 82 -5.36 11.78 3.81
CA ASN A 82 -4.77 10.66 3.08
C ASN A 82 -3.31 10.43 3.46
N PHE A 83 -2.75 9.30 3.03
CA PHE A 83 -1.33 8.98 3.23
C PHE A 83 -0.65 8.57 1.93
N LEU A 84 0.55 9.09 1.70
CA LEU A 84 1.44 8.65 0.64
C LEU A 84 2.78 8.23 1.25
N TYR A 85 3.13 6.97 1.01
CA TYR A 85 4.35 6.35 1.49
C TYR A 85 5.29 6.08 0.32
N LYS A 86 6.46 6.74 0.32
CA LYS A 86 7.55 6.46 -0.60
C LYS A 86 8.26 5.17 -0.21
N ASN A 87 8.48 4.28 -1.17
CA ASN A 87 9.25 3.06 -0.99
C ASN A 87 10.76 3.37 -1.02
N LEU A 88 11.48 2.96 0.01
CA LEU A 88 12.95 3.13 0.11
C LEU A 88 13.71 1.83 -0.24
N GLY A 89 12.98 0.79 -0.65
CA GLY A 89 13.49 -0.57 -0.80
C GLY A 89 13.44 -1.37 0.50
N ASN A 90 13.73 -2.67 0.42
CA ASN A 90 13.82 -3.56 1.59
C ASN A 90 12.59 -3.58 2.52
N TRP A 91 11.40 -3.27 1.98
CA TRP A 91 10.16 -3.11 2.73
C TRP A 91 10.13 -1.90 3.68
N GLU A 92 11.05 -0.95 3.54
CA GLU A 92 11.06 0.32 4.28
C GLU A 92 10.30 1.39 3.50
N PHE A 93 9.43 2.12 4.18
CA PHE A 93 8.62 3.18 3.59
C PHE A 93 8.68 4.45 4.42
N LYS A 94 8.64 5.59 3.74
CA LYS A 94 8.63 6.92 4.34
C LYS A 94 7.34 7.66 4.01
N ASP A 95 6.68 8.16 5.03
CA ASP A 95 5.56 9.08 4.85
C ASP A 95 6.05 10.40 4.21
N ILE A 96 5.55 10.71 3.03
CA ILE A 96 5.83 11.92 2.27
C ILE A 96 4.56 12.74 2.00
N THR A 97 3.45 12.44 2.69
CA THR A 97 2.11 12.98 2.45
C THR A 97 2.10 14.51 2.32
N TYR A 98 2.69 15.20 3.29
CA TYR A 98 2.75 16.67 3.30
C TYR A 98 3.68 17.22 2.22
N SER A 99 4.88 16.67 2.08
CA SER A 99 5.85 17.12 1.07
C SER A 99 5.36 16.89 -0.37
N ALA A 100 4.49 15.89 -0.58
CA ALA A 100 3.89 15.59 -1.86
C ALA A 100 2.62 16.42 -2.14
N GLY A 101 2.15 17.22 -1.17
CA GLY A 101 0.95 18.06 -1.33
C GLY A 101 -0.37 17.30 -1.44
N VAL A 102 -0.40 16.05 -0.99
CA VAL A 102 -1.61 15.18 -1.04
C VAL A 102 -2.32 15.05 0.30
N ALA A 103 -1.86 15.80 1.31
CA ALA A 103 -2.60 15.97 2.55
C ALA A 103 -3.96 16.64 2.27
N CYS A 104 -5.01 16.14 2.91
CA CYS A 104 -6.33 16.77 2.88
C CYS A 104 -6.83 16.95 4.32
N GLU A 105 -7.05 18.20 4.72
CA GLU A 105 -7.58 18.54 6.05
C GLU A 105 -9.12 18.54 6.05
#